data_AF-A0A377IE19-F1
#
_entry.id   AF-A0A377IE19-F1
#
_cell.length_a   1.000
_cell.length_b   1.000
_cell.length_c   1.000
_cell.angle_alpha   90.00
_cell.angle_beta   90.00
_cell.angle_gamma   90.00
#
_symmetry.space_group_name_H-M   'P 1'
#
loop_
_entity.id
_entity.type
_entity.pdbx_description
1 polymer ?
#
loop_
_entity_poly.entity_id
_entity_poly.type
_entity_poly.pdbx_seq_one_letter_code
_entity_poly.pdbx_strand_id
1 'polypeptide(L)'
;MNALIKHTLQALLILFVVISALSLADAYAQTAEDYYTNQGFTLEQLAEMERQANLEWQQEQGDLPPNLTVEAEKYLKNYTALLQQEITNER
;
A
#
# COMPACT_ATOMS: atom_id res chain seq x y z
N MET A 1 -2.19 -20.54 47.31
CA MET A 1 -2.62 -21.33 46.14
C MET A 1 -3.67 -20.61 45.29
N ASN A 2 -4.79 -20.16 45.88
CA ASN A 2 -5.91 -19.58 45.12
C ASN A 2 -5.57 -18.26 44.39
N ALA A 3 -4.78 -17.37 45.01
CA ALA A 3 -4.37 -16.11 44.39
C ALA A 3 -3.42 -16.30 43.20
N LEU A 4 -2.46 -17.22 43.29
CA LEU A 4 -1.52 -17.52 42.21
C LEU A 4 -2.24 -18.09 40.98
N ILE A 5 -3.21 -18.97 41.19
CA ILE A 5 -4.07 -19.53 40.14
C ILE A 5 -4.92 -18.44 39.49
N LYS A 6 -5.47 -17.50 40.27
CA LYS A 6 -6.25 -16.38 39.75
C LYS A 6 -5.42 -15.44 38.88
N HIS A 7 -4.21 -15.08 39.32
CA HIS A 7 -3.33 -14.21 38.55
C HIS A 7 -2.80 -14.87 37.27
N THR A 8 -2.52 -16.18 37.30
CA THR A 8 -2.14 -16.92 36.09
C THR A 8 -3.29 -17.03 35.10
N LEU A 9 -4.52 -17.27 35.57
CA LEU A 9 -5.71 -17.27 34.70
C LEU A 9 -5.96 -15.90 34.07
N GLN A 10 -5.77 -14.83 34.85
CA GLN A 10 -5.93 -13.46 34.37
C GLN A 10 -4.87 -13.08 33.34
N ALA A 11 -3.62 -13.50 33.54
CA ALA A 11 -2.54 -13.30 32.57
C ALA A 11 -2.82 -14.05 31.26
N LEU A 12 -3.33 -15.28 31.33
CA LEU A 12 -3.75 -16.06 30.15
C LEU A 12 -4.90 -15.39 29.38
N LEU A 13 -5.89 -14.85 30.08
CA LEU A 13 -6.99 -14.10 29.46
C LEU A 13 -6.51 -12.83 28.74
N ILE A 14 -5.61 -12.07 29.39
CA ILE A 14 -5.03 -10.88 28.77
C ILE A 14 -4.22 -11.27 27.53
N LEU A 15 -3.42 -12.33 27.62
CA LEU A 15 -2.65 -12.84 26.48
C LEU A 15 -3.56 -13.26 25.32
N PHE A 16 -4.66 -13.96 25.61
CA PHE A 16 -5.65 -14.36 24.61
C PHE A 16 -6.30 -13.16 23.91
N VAL A 17 -6.67 -12.12 24.67
CA VAL A 17 -7.26 -10.89 24.12
C VAL A 17 -6.25 -10.15 23.23
N VAL A 18 -4.99 -10.06 23.66
CA VAL A 18 -3.92 -9.41 22.88
C VAL A 18 -3.67 -10.16 21.57
N ILE A 19 -3.56 -11.49 21.61
CA ILE A 19 -3.38 -12.31 20.40
C ILE A 19 -4.57 -12.12 19.45
N SER A 20 -5.79 -12.17 19.97
CA SER A 20 -7.00 -12.02 19.15
C SER A 20 -7.09 -10.63 18.50
N ALA A 21 -6.74 -9.55 19.22
CA ALA A 21 -6.74 -8.20 18.69
C ALA A 21 -5.67 -8.01 17.59
N LEU A 22 -4.47 -8.58 17.78
CA LEU A 22 -3.40 -8.51 16.77
C LEU A 22 -3.74 -9.33 15.53
N SER A 23 -4.32 -10.53 15.68
CA SER A 23 -4.76 -11.34 14.54
C SER A 23 -5.89 -10.69 13.75
N LEU A 24 -6.78 -9.93 14.40
CA LEU A 24 -7.80 -9.15 13.70
C LEU A 24 -7.19 -7.98 12.93
N ALA A 25 -6.16 -7.30 13.47
CA ALA A 25 -5.54 -6.17 12.79
C ALA A 25 -4.95 -6.55 11.42
N ASP A 26 -4.28 -7.71 11.34
CA ASP A 26 -3.77 -8.24 10.06
C ASP A 26 -4.92 -8.63 9.11
N ALA A 27 -6.03 -9.16 9.63
CA ALA A 27 -7.21 -9.49 8.83
C ALA A 27 -7.97 -8.25 8.30
N TYR A 28 -7.81 -7.09 8.95
CA TYR A 28 -8.37 -5.81 8.52
C TYR A 28 -7.41 -4.96 7.66
N ALA A 29 -6.16 -5.41 7.47
CA ALA A 29 -5.24 -4.83 6.49
C ALA A 29 -5.67 -5.27 5.09
N GLN A 30 -6.84 -4.79 4.66
CA GLN A 30 -7.48 -5.16 3.42
C GLN A 30 -6.69 -4.53 2.27
N THR A 31 -5.91 -5.33 1.55
CA THR A 31 -5.22 -4.86 0.36
C THR A 31 -6.25 -4.57 -0.74
N ALA A 32 -5.86 -3.80 -1.77
CA ALA A 32 -6.74 -3.58 -2.92
C ALA A 32 -7.11 -4.92 -3.58
N GLU A 33 -6.16 -5.85 -3.67
CA GLU A 33 -6.41 -7.21 -4.17
C GLU A 33 -7.43 -7.95 -3.29
N ASP A 34 -7.32 -7.90 -1.97
CA ASP A 34 -8.31 -8.51 -1.05
C ASP A 34 -9.69 -7.88 -1.22
N TYR A 35 -9.76 -6.57 -1.42
CA TYR A 35 -11.03 -5.87 -1.64
C TYR A 35 -11.74 -6.34 -2.92
N TYR A 36 -11.00 -6.51 -4.02
CA TYR A 36 -11.61 -6.91 -5.30
C TYR A 36 -11.81 -8.43 -5.40
N THR A 37 -10.95 -9.24 -4.83
CA THR A 37 -11.16 -10.70 -4.76
C THR A 37 -12.40 -11.04 -3.94
N ASN A 38 -12.67 -10.32 -2.84
CA ASN A 38 -13.91 -10.44 -2.08
C ASN A 38 -15.18 -10.03 -2.86
N GLN A 39 -15.04 -9.23 -3.92
CA GLN A 39 -16.13 -8.87 -4.84
C GLN A 39 -16.31 -9.85 -6.00
N GLY A 40 -15.55 -10.94 -6.02
CA GLY A 40 -15.66 -12.00 -7.01
C GLY A 40 -14.77 -11.83 -8.24
N PHE A 41 -13.82 -10.89 -8.21
CA PHE A 41 -12.79 -10.80 -9.25
C PHE A 41 -11.72 -11.87 -9.02
N THR A 42 -11.27 -12.49 -10.10
CA THR A 42 -10.12 -13.40 -10.04
C THR A 42 -8.81 -12.61 -10.02
N LEU A 43 -7.75 -13.20 -9.48
CA LEU A 43 -6.41 -12.58 -9.53
C LEU A 43 -5.96 -12.32 -10.97
N GLU A 44 -6.33 -13.18 -11.92
CA GLU A 44 -6.02 -13.00 -13.35
C GLU A 44 -6.73 -11.76 -13.93
N GLN A 45 -8.00 -11.54 -13.56
CA GLN A 45 -8.73 -10.34 -13.96
C GLN A 45 -8.12 -9.07 -13.37
N LEU A 46 -7.67 -9.13 -12.12
CA LEU A 46 -7.00 -7.99 -11.47
C LEU A 46 -5.65 -7.66 -12.14
N ALA A 47 -4.86 -8.68 -12.45
CA ALA A 47 -3.59 -8.49 -13.17
C ALA A 47 -3.81 -7.90 -14.58
N GLU A 48 -4.90 -8.28 -15.26
CA GLU A 48 -5.26 -7.69 -16.55
C GLU A 48 -5.69 -6.24 -16.40
N MET A 49 -6.53 -5.92 -15.42
CA MET A 49 -6.95 -4.54 -15.12
C MET A 49 -5.75 -3.65 -14.78
N GLU A 50 -4.82 -4.13 -13.95
CA GLU A 50 -3.60 -3.41 -13.62
C GLU A 50 -2.73 -3.16 -14.87
N ARG A 51 -2.60 -4.18 -15.73
CA ARG A 51 -1.86 -4.03 -16.99
C ARG A 51 -2.48 -2.97 -17.89
N GLN A 52 -3.80 -2.98 -18.05
CA GLN A 52 -4.52 -2.00 -18.86
C GLN A 52 -4.38 -0.59 -18.27
N ALA A 53 -4.59 -0.44 -16.95
CA ALA A 53 -4.43 0.84 -16.26
C ALA A 53 -2.99 1.39 -16.41
N ASN A 54 -1.97 0.54 -16.32
CA ASN A 54 -0.59 0.96 -16.53
C ASN A 54 -0.32 1.40 -17.98
N LEU A 55 -0.90 0.72 -18.97
CA LEU A 55 -0.77 1.11 -20.38
C LEU A 55 -1.45 2.46 -20.65
N GLU A 56 -2.66 2.66 -20.13
CA GLU A 56 -3.38 3.93 -20.24
C GLU A 56 -2.62 5.06 -19.55
N TRP A 57 -2.12 4.80 -18.32
CA TRP A 57 -1.32 5.75 -17.58
C TRP A 57 -0.05 6.15 -18.34
N GLN A 58 0.66 5.18 -18.92
CA GLN A 58 1.85 5.46 -19.72
C GLN A 58 1.53 6.29 -20.97
N GLN A 59 0.36 6.08 -21.59
CA GLN A 59 -0.06 6.89 -22.74
C GLN A 59 -0.39 8.35 -22.35
N GLU A 60 -1.03 8.55 -21.20
CA GLU A 60 -1.47 9.88 -20.76
C GLU A 60 -0.38 10.68 -20.04
N GLN A 61 0.38 10.01 -19.16
CA GLN A 61 1.31 10.63 -18.22
C GLN A 61 2.79 10.32 -18.54
N GLY A 62 3.05 9.48 -19.55
CA GLY A 62 4.40 9.08 -19.93
C GLY A 62 5.08 8.29 -18.83
N ASP A 63 6.29 8.71 -18.46
CA ASP A 63 7.12 8.05 -17.45
C ASP A 63 6.84 8.53 -16.02
N LEU A 64 5.81 9.36 -15.80
CA LEU A 64 5.45 9.78 -14.46
C LEU A 64 4.90 8.58 -13.68
N PRO A 65 5.40 8.29 -12.46
CA PRO A 65 4.88 7.20 -11.66
C PRO A 65 3.43 7.51 -11.22
N PRO A 66 2.57 6.49 -11.11
CA PRO A 66 1.23 6.65 -10.57
C PRO A 66 1.28 7.03 -9.09
N ASN A 67 0.17 7.61 -8.60
CA ASN A 67 -0.02 7.96 -7.19
C ASN A 67 0.97 8.99 -6.60
N LEU A 68 1.49 9.89 -7.45
CA LEU A 68 2.22 11.06 -6.96
C LEU A 68 1.26 12.05 -6.30
N THR A 69 1.71 12.66 -5.20
CA THR A 69 1.04 13.86 -4.68
C THR A 69 1.28 15.02 -5.64
N VAL A 70 0.36 16.00 -5.67
CA VAL A 70 0.49 17.21 -6.52
C VAL A 70 1.83 17.92 -6.27
N GLU A 71 2.29 17.93 -5.01
CA GLU A 71 3.57 18.52 -4.64
C GLU A 71 4.76 17.72 -5.20
N ALA A 72 4.73 16.39 -5.08
CA ALA A 72 5.77 15.51 -5.61
C ALA A 72 5.85 15.60 -7.15
N GLU A 73 4.70 15.66 -7.82
CA GLU A 73 4.62 15.85 -9.27
C GLU A 73 5.26 17.18 -9.69
N LYS A 74 4.90 18.28 -9.02
CA LYS A 74 5.48 19.61 -9.29
C LYS A 74 6.98 19.63 -9.06
N TYR A 75 7.45 19.00 -7.98
CA TYR A 75 8.88 18.90 -7.67
C TYR A 75 9.62 18.14 -8.76
N LEU A 76 9.13 16.96 -9.16
CA LEU A 76 9.73 16.15 -10.21
C LEU A 76 9.81 16.91 -11.53
N LYS A 77 8.71 17.54 -11.96
CA LYS A 77 8.69 18.33 -13.21
C LYS A 77 9.70 19.47 -13.19
N ASN A 78 9.77 20.23 -12.09
CA ASN A 78 10.73 21.33 -11.96
C ASN A 78 12.17 20.85 -11.96
N TYR A 79 12.47 19.80 -11.21
CA TYR A 79 13.82 19.26 -11.10
C TYR A 79 14.32 18.68 -12.44
N THR A 80 13.46 17.95 -13.15
CA THR A 80 13.78 17.44 -14.49
C THR A 80 14.04 18.59 -15.47
N ALA A 81 13.27 19.68 -15.41
CA ALA A 81 13.51 20.85 -16.26
C ALA A 81 14.87 21.53 -15.96
N LEU A 82 15.26 21.63 -14.68
CA LEU A 82 16.55 22.18 -14.27
C LEU A 82 17.72 21.32 -14.77
N LEU A 83 17.65 20.00 -14.58
CA LEU A 83 18.68 19.08 -15.09
C LEU A 83 18.79 19.14 -16.61
N GLN A 84 17.66 19.23 -17.32
CA GLN A 84 17.69 19.35 -18.78
C GLN A 84 18.36 20.65 -19.22
N GLN A 85 18.14 21.76 -18.51
CA GLN A 85 18.84 23.02 -18.77
C GLN A 85 20.34 22.91 -18.50
N GLU A 86 20.74 22.28 -17.41
CA GLU A 86 22.15 22.05 -17.09
C GLU A 86 22.86 21.24 -18.19
N ILE A 87 22.27 20.09 -18.59
CA ILE A 87 22.77 19.25 -19.68
C ILE A 87 22.85 20.02 -21.01
N THR A 88 21.88 20.89 -21.29
CA THR A 88 21.84 21.65 -22.54
C THR A 88 22.89 22.78 -22.55
N ASN A 89 23.15 23.40 -21.40
CA ASN A 89 24.11 24.50 -21.27
C ASN A 89 25.57 24.01 -21.20
N GLU A 90 25.82 22.74 -20.83
CA GLU A 90 27.15 22.12 -20.84
C GLU A 90 27.60 21.62 -22.23
N ARG A 91 26.74 21.68 -23.25
CA ARG A 91 27.04 21.34 -24.66
C ARG A 91 27.33 22.57 -25.50
#